data_AF-A0A7X9QG78-F1
#
_entry.id   AF-A0A7X9QG78-F1
#
_cell.length_a   1.000
_cell.length_b   1.000
_cell.length_c   1.000
_cell.angle_alpha   90.00
_cell.angle_beta   90.00
_cell.angle_gamma   90.00
#
_symmetry.space_group_name_H-M   'P 1'
#
loop_
_entity.id
_entity.type
_entity.pdbx_description
1 polymer ?
#
loop_
_entity_poly.entity_id
_entity_poly.type
_entity_poly.pdbx_seq_one_letter_code
_entity_poly.pdbx_strand_id
1 'polypeptide(L)'
;MAKPLLDKHKKLWNNWLSPSWQVLLATVIAILSFSFLGTMILNPTSLLACLSNTFSGIGFGYLLVCLLNWIRLKKRQLSMLQNPWTTSKIVIFTGLASNLIYSLAMISMGIYTQSPWYLTVALYHIVLAVQKFFLGYSLRKHREDLQRAWQTYGLIGYLILIISLALIGTIILVIHQEYHLNSGTNYAILMAVYTFTISIASLINAINLQKLSHPLLMAGRCISFISSLFSIFTLQTIMLQTFNTDNSMNWALTSSITGFAIFVLINLTAILMIIRAKKEITKTES
;
A
#
# COMPACT_ATOMS: atom_id res chain seq x y z
N MET A 1 0.48 -26.38 -35.62
CA MET A 1 1.16 -27.12 -34.52
C MET A 1 1.47 -26.30 -33.26
N ALA A 2 1.20 -24.98 -33.21
CA ALA A 2 1.59 -24.10 -32.09
C ALA A 2 0.58 -23.99 -30.90
N LYS A 3 -0.69 -24.36 -31.09
CA LYS A 3 -1.71 -24.35 -30.02
C LYS A 3 -1.41 -25.25 -28.80
N PRO A 4 -0.98 -26.53 -28.94
CA PRO A 4 -0.81 -27.42 -27.79
C PRO A 4 0.35 -27.03 -26.86
N LEU A 5 1.40 -26.37 -27.39
CA LEU A 5 2.51 -25.86 -26.58
C LEU A 5 2.10 -24.63 -25.77
N LEU A 6 1.27 -23.75 -26.34
CA LEU A 6 0.78 -22.55 -25.66
C LEU A 6 -0.12 -22.89 -24.46
N ASP A 7 -0.96 -23.93 -24.61
CA ASP A 7 -1.87 -24.38 -23.56
C ASP A 7 -1.14 -25.09 -22.42
N LYS A 8 -0.07 -25.85 -22.72
CA LYS A 8 0.79 -26.47 -21.72
C LYS A 8 1.55 -25.41 -20.89
N HIS A 9 2.06 -24.37 -21.54
CA HIS A 9 2.75 -23.26 -20.87
C HIS A 9 1.80 -22.47 -19.95
N LYS A 10 0.57 -22.19 -20.41
CA LYS A 10 -0.47 -21.54 -19.58
C LYS A 10 -0.86 -22.38 -18.37
N LYS A 11 -0.98 -23.70 -18.53
CA LYS A 11 -1.34 -24.62 -17.44
C LYS A 11 -0.23 -24.70 -16.39
N LEU A 12 1.03 -24.77 -16.82
CA LEU A 12 2.19 -24.73 -15.93
C LEU A 12 2.28 -23.39 -15.17
N TRP A 13 2.06 -22.28 -15.86
CA TRP A 13 2.01 -20.95 -15.25
C TRP A 13 0.91 -20.83 -14.19
N ASN A 14 -0.31 -21.28 -14.50
CA ASN A 14 -1.41 -21.25 -13.52
C ASN A 14 -1.11 -22.12 -12.30
N ASN A 15 -0.58 -23.33 -12.48
CA ASN A 15 -0.21 -24.20 -11.36
C ASN A 15 0.91 -23.61 -10.49
N TRP A 16 1.86 -22.89 -11.09
CA TRP A 16 2.93 -22.22 -10.35
C TRP A 16 2.44 -21.01 -9.55
N LEU A 17 1.43 -20.30 -10.07
CA LEU A 17 0.81 -19.13 -9.43
C LEU A 17 -0.30 -19.47 -8.42
N SER A 18 -0.89 -20.67 -8.50
CA SER A 18 -1.80 -21.21 -7.48
C SER A 18 -1.28 -22.56 -6.96
N PRO A 19 -0.14 -22.56 -6.23
CA PRO A 19 0.46 -23.78 -5.71
C PRO A 19 -0.42 -24.43 -4.63
N SER A 20 -0.23 -25.72 -4.42
CA SER A 20 -0.91 -26.45 -3.33
C SER A 20 -0.46 -25.91 -1.96
N TRP A 21 -1.30 -26.10 -0.94
CA TRP A 21 -0.99 -25.70 0.44
C TRP A 21 0.35 -26.28 0.94
N GLN A 22 0.70 -27.49 0.51
CA GLN A 22 1.97 -28.15 0.85
C GLN A 22 3.19 -27.38 0.33
N VAL A 23 3.12 -26.84 -0.89
CA VAL A 23 4.21 -26.05 -1.50
C VAL A 23 4.33 -24.68 -0.82
N LEU A 24 3.20 -24.07 -0.43
CA LEU A 24 3.21 -22.84 0.38
C LEU A 24 3.85 -23.08 1.76
N LEU A 25 3.52 -24.20 2.40
CA LEU A 25 4.07 -24.55 3.70
C LEU A 25 5.59 -24.83 3.61
N ALA A 26 6.02 -25.57 2.58
CA ALA A 26 7.43 -25.84 2.32
C ALA A 26 8.23 -24.57 2.02
N THR A 27 7.67 -23.62 1.26
CA THR A 27 8.31 -22.33 0.99
C THR A 27 8.42 -21.46 2.23
N VAL A 28 7.39 -21.42 3.10
CA VAL A 28 7.48 -20.75 4.41
C VAL A 28 8.58 -21.36 5.28
N ILE A 29 8.64 -22.69 5.36
CA ILE A 29 9.68 -23.39 6.13
C ILE A 29 11.07 -23.08 5.56
N ALA A 30 11.24 -23.06 4.24
CA ALA A 30 12.50 -22.70 3.61
C ALA A 30 12.89 -21.23 3.91
N ILE A 31 11.96 -20.28 3.83
CA ILE A 31 12.20 -18.87 4.16
C ILE A 31 12.70 -18.73 5.59
N LEU A 32 12.02 -19.37 6.55
CA LEU A 32 12.37 -19.35 7.97
C LEU A 32 13.73 -20.01 8.22
N SER A 33 14.00 -21.14 7.57
CA SER A 33 15.27 -21.86 7.70
C SER A 33 16.45 -21.06 7.14
N PHE A 34 16.31 -20.45 5.96
CA PHE A 34 17.36 -19.61 5.37
C PHE A 34 17.54 -18.28 6.12
N SER A 35 16.47 -17.66 6.64
CA SER A 35 16.61 -16.49 7.52
C SER A 35 17.31 -16.86 8.82
N PHE A 36 16.96 -17.98 9.45
CA PHE A 36 17.60 -18.44 10.68
C PHE A 36 19.09 -18.75 10.45
N LEU A 37 19.41 -19.46 9.37
CA LEU A 37 20.78 -19.78 8.98
C LEU A 37 21.62 -18.51 8.74
N GLY A 38 21.05 -17.54 8.01
CA GLY A 38 21.73 -16.29 7.65
C GLY A 38 21.91 -15.31 8.81
N THR A 39 21.10 -15.38 9.86
CA THR A 39 21.11 -14.42 10.98
C THR A 39 21.70 -14.97 12.27
N MET A 40 21.51 -16.25 12.58
CA MET A 40 21.89 -16.84 13.88
C MET A 40 23.11 -17.73 13.82
N ILE A 41 23.38 -18.37 12.67
CA ILE A 41 24.45 -19.36 12.53
C ILE A 41 25.66 -18.78 11.81
N LEU A 42 25.41 -18.02 10.74
CA LEU A 42 26.46 -17.48 9.89
C LEU A 42 26.91 -16.11 10.38
N ASN A 43 28.20 -15.81 10.23
CA ASN A 43 28.73 -14.50 10.53
C ASN A 43 28.05 -13.44 9.63
N PRO A 44 27.60 -12.31 10.21
CA PRO A 44 26.80 -11.32 9.48
C PRO A 44 27.54 -10.68 8.30
N THR A 45 28.88 -10.67 8.32
CA THR A 45 29.73 -10.14 7.25
C THR A 45 30.10 -11.18 6.18
N SER A 46 29.67 -12.43 6.32
CA SER A 46 30.00 -13.50 5.38
C SER A 46 29.13 -13.46 4.13
N LEU A 47 29.72 -13.74 2.97
CA LEU A 47 29.00 -13.88 1.69
C LEU A 47 27.84 -14.89 1.81
N LEU A 48 28.03 -15.97 2.57
CA LEU A 48 27.00 -17.00 2.81
C LEU A 48 25.79 -16.45 3.56
N ALA A 49 25.98 -15.59 4.57
CA ALA A 49 24.86 -14.96 5.28
C ALA A 49 24.05 -14.07 4.32
N CYS A 50 24.75 -13.30 3.48
CA CYS A 50 24.11 -12.45 2.47
C CYS A 50 23.30 -13.27 1.45
N LEU A 51 23.86 -14.37 0.94
CA LEU A 51 23.18 -15.27 0.01
C LEU A 51 21.95 -15.93 0.65
N SER A 52 22.09 -16.43 1.88
CA SER A 52 20.99 -17.06 2.63
C SER A 52 19.82 -16.10 2.83
N ASN A 53 20.11 -14.86 3.24
CA ASN A 53 19.08 -13.83 3.43
C ASN A 53 18.44 -13.40 2.10
N THR A 54 19.21 -13.37 1.00
CA THR A 54 18.69 -13.08 -0.35
C THR A 54 17.72 -14.17 -0.83
N PHE A 55 18.04 -15.45 -0.62
CA PHE A 55 17.14 -16.56 -0.96
C PHE A 55 15.84 -16.53 -0.14
N SER A 56 15.92 -16.18 1.14
CA SER A 56 14.76 -15.97 2.00
C SER A 56 13.86 -14.83 1.46
N GLY A 57 14.47 -13.72 1.02
CA GLY A 57 13.77 -12.61 0.38
C GLY A 57 13.07 -12.99 -0.94
N ILE A 58 13.72 -13.78 -1.80
CA ILE A 58 13.12 -14.29 -3.05
C ILE A 58 11.91 -15.20 -2.74
N GLY A 59 12.03 -16.07 -1.74
CA GLY A 59 10.93 -16.93 -1.29
C GLY A 59 9.73 -16.12 -0.79
N PHE A 60 9.98 -15.05 -0.03
CA PHE A 60 8.94 -14.13 0.41
C PHE A 60 8.27 -13.41 -0.78
N GLY A 61 9.07 -12.98 -1.77
CA GLY A 61 8.57 -12.46 -3.05
C GLY A 61 7.64 -13.44 -3.79
N TYR A 62 7.97 -14.74 -3.79
CA TYR A 62 7.11 -15.77 -4.37
C TYR A 62 5.79 -15.93 -3.62
N LEU A 63 5.83 -16.01 -2.28
CA LEU A 63 4.62 -16.10 -1.45
C LEU A 63 3.67 -14.93 -1.68
N LEU A 64 4.22 -13.73 -1.89
CA LEU A 64 3.43 -12.57 -2.28
C LEU A 64 2.74 -12.75 -3.61
N VAL A 65 3.45 -13.16 -4.64
CA VAL A 65 2.86 -13.40 -5.96
C VAL A 65 1.75 -14.45 -5.89
N CYS A 66 1.92 -15.50 -5.07
CA CYS A 66 0.88 -16.50 -4.82
C CYS A 66 -0.30 -15.93 -4.05
N LEU A 67 -0.08 -15.15 -2.99
CA LEU A 67 -1.13 -14.48 -2.22
C LEU A 67 -1.93 -13.51 -3.11
N LEU A 68 -1.23 -12.72 -3.92
CA LEU A 68 -1.78 -11.82 -4.92
C LEU A 68 -2.69 -12.56 -5.90
N ASN A 69 -2.20 -13.69 -6.42
CA ASN A 69 -2.96 -14.51 -7.36
C ASN A 69 -4.15 -15.20 -6.68
N TRP A 70 -4.00 -15.69 -5.44
CA TRP A 70 -5.09 -16.28 -4.67
C TRP A 70 -6.21 -15.27 -4.39
N ILE A 71 -5.87 -14.04 -3.98
CA ILE A 71 -6.85 -12.95 -3.81
C ILE A 71 -7.58 -12.68 -5.14
N ARG A 72 -6.85 -12.62 -6.27
CA ARG A 72 -7.45 -12.45 -7.60
C ARG A 72 -8.41 -13.59 -7.97
N LEU A 73 -8.02 -14.84 -7.73
CA LEU A 73 -8.84 -16.02 -8.02
C LEU A 73 -10.08 -16.08 -7.14
N LYS A 74 -9.95 -15.82 -5.83
CA LYS A 74 -11.07 -15.81 -4.88
C LYS A 74 -12.05 -14.68 -5.18
N LYS A 75 -11.55 -13.51 -5.63
CA LYS A 75 -12.37 -12.41 -6.14
C LYS A 75 -13.18 -12.80 -7.38
N ARG A 76 -12.64 -13.65 -8.26
CA ARG A 76 -13.32 -14.17 -9.45
C ARG A 76 -14.41 -15.19 -9.10
N GLN A 77 -14.20 -15.99 -8.07
CA GLN A 77 -15.10 -17.05 -7.61
C GLN A 77 -16.31 -16.52 -6.83
N LEU A 78 -16.16 -15.39 -6.14
CA LEU A 78 -17.26 -14.75 -5.41
C LEU A 78 -18.10 -13.87 -6.35
N SER A 79 -19.33 -14.31 -6.67
CA SER A 79 -20.26 -13.58 -7.54
C SER A 79 -20.52 -12.14 -7.09
N MET A 80 -20.56 -11.89 -5.78
CA MET A 80 -20.70 -10.56 -5.15
C MET A 80 -19.56 -9.58 -5.53
N LEU A 81 -18.36 -10.09 -5.82
CA LEU A 81 -17.16 -9.31 -6.15
C LEU A 81 -16.94 -9.12 -7.66
N GLN A 82 -17.82 -9.69 -8.49
CA GLN A 82 -17.77 -9.52 -9.95
C GLN A 82 -18.33 -8.15 -10.38
N ASN A 83 -19.29 -7.61 -9.62
CA ASN A 83 -19.81 -6.27 -9.87
C ASN A 83 -18.84 -5.21 -9.29
N PRO A 84 -18.31 -4.29 -10.13
CA PRO A 84 -17.34 -3.29 -9.66
C PRO A 84 -17.93 -2.33 -8.63
N TRP A 85 -19.25 -2.12 -8.65
CA TRP A 85 -19.94 -1.18 -7.75
C TRP A 85 -20.09 -1.72 -6.33
N THR A 86 -20.54 -2.98 -6.19
CA THR A 86 -20.65 -3.65 -4.88
C THR A 86 -19.28 -3.83 -4.25
N THR A 87 -18.31 -4.26 -5.05
CA THR A 87 -16.91 -4.40 -4.63
C THR A 87 -16.36 -3.07 -4.11
N SER A 88 -16.56 -1.98 -4.87
CA SER A 88 -16.07 -0.66 -4.47
C SER A 88 -16.73 -0.18 -3.18
N LYS A 89 -18.06 -0.38 -3.03
CA LYS A 89 -18.77 -0.05 -1.77
C LYS A 89 -18.19 -0.78 -0.58
N ILE A 90 -17.96 -2.09 -0.70
CA ILE A 90 -17.40 -2.91 0.39
C ILE A 90 -15.99 -2.42 0.73
N VAL A 91 -15.11 -2.27 -0.26
CA VAL A 91 -13.71 -1.83 -0.05
C VAL A 91 -13.64 -0.43 0.56
N ILE A 92 -14.49 0.49 0.11
CA ILE A 92 -14.53 1.85 0.65
C ILE A 92 -15.01 1.83 2.11
N PHE A 93 -16.08 1.09 2.41
CA PHE A 93 -16.64 1.05 3.76
C PHE A 93 -15.73 0.33 4.76
N THR A 94 -15.20 -0.85 4.40
CA THR A 94 -14.23 -1.56 5.24
C THR A 94 -12.97 -0.72 5.42
N GLY A 95 -12.47 -0.11 4.34
CA GLY A 95 -11.32 0.79 4.41
C GLY A 95 -11.55 2.05 5.23
N LEU A 96 -12.78 2.59 5.26
CA LEU A 96 -13.17 3.73 6.10
C LEU A 96 -13.12 3.33 7.57
N ALA A 97 -13.78 2.22 7.93
CA ALA A 97 -13.81 1.71 9.29
C ALA A 97 -12.40 1.41 9.81
N SER A 98 -11.58 0.70 9.02
CA SER A 98 -10.20 0.39 9.39
C SER A 98 -9.36 1.64 9.63
N ASN A 99 -9.50 2.68 8.80
CA ASN A 99 -8.76 3.92 8.99
C ASN A 99 -9.17 4.66 10.26
N LEU A 100 -10.47 4.71 10.58
CA LEU A 100 -10.94 5.35 11.80
C LEU A 100 -10.41 4.61 13.04
N ILE A 101 -10.56 3.28 13.08
CA ILE A 101 -10.06 2.45 14.18
C ILE A 101 -8.54 2.64 14.36
N TYR A 102 -7.79 2.59 13.26
CA TYR A 102 -6.34 2.77 13.30
C TYR A 102 -5.93 4.18 13.75
N SER A 103 -6.63 5.21 13.27
CA SER A 103 -6.36 6.59 13.70
C SER A 103 -6.59 6.80 15.19
N LEU A 104 -7.65 6.21 15.76
CA LEU A 104 -7.93 6.28 17.21
C LEU A 104 -6.85 5.57 18.02
N ALA A 105 -6.40 4.40 17.55
CA ALA A 105 -5.28 3.69 18.16
C ALA A 105 -4.00 4.53 18.13
N MET A 106 -3.70 5.18 17.01
CA MET A 106 -2.50 5.99 16.85
C MET A 106 -2.54 7.31 17.62
N ILE A 107 -3.70 7.96 17.77
CA ILE A 107 -3.86 9.10 18.67
C ILE A 107 -3.56 8.67 20.12
N SER A 108 -4.13 7.54 20.54
CA SER A 108 -3.93 7.01 21.89
C SER A 108 -2.44 6.72 22.15
N MET A 109 -1.76 6.09 21.18
CA MET A 109 -0.32 5.83 21.25
C MET A 109 0.51 7.12 21.23
N GLY A 110 0.13 8.11 20.42
CA GLY A 110 0.81 9.41 20.36
C GLY A 110 0.74 10.17 21.68
N ILE A 111 -0.41 10.14 22.35
CA ILE A 111 -0.58 10.76 23.68
C ILE A 111 0.22 9.98 24.74
N TYR A 112 0.18 8.64 24.71
CA TYR A 112 0.89 7.79 25.67
C TYR A 112 2.41 7.92 25.55
N THR A 113 2.94 7.90 24.33
CA THR A 113 4.39 7.93 24.06
C THR A 113 4.96 9.33 23.88
N GLN A 114 4.10 10.37 23.83
CA GLN A 114 4.47 11.75 23.51
C GLN A 114 5.27 11.86 22.19
N SER A 115 5.02 10.97 21.23
CA SER A 115 5.75 10.93 19.97
C SER A 115 4.93 11.55 18.82
N PRO A 116 5.47 12.58 18.15
CA PRO A 116 4.80 13.25 17.04
C PRO A 116 4.61 12.35 15.80
N TRP A 117 5.36 11.24 15.70
CA TRP A 117 5.19 10.25 14.65
C TRP A 117 3.79 9.64 14.63
N TYR A 118 3.33 9.13 15.78
CA TYR A 118 2.03 8.47 15.86
C TYR A 118 0.88 9.44 15.56
N LEU A 119 1.02 10.71 15.97
CA LEU A 119 0.06 11.76 15.63
C LEU A 119 0.05 12.04 14.12
N THR A 120 1.21 12.09 13.47
CA THR A 120 1.32 12.28 12.01
C THR A 120 0.67 11.13 11.24
N VAL A 121 0.93 9.89 11.67
CA VAL A 121 0.28 8.68 11.11
C VAL A 121 -1.24 8.72 11.33
N ALA A 122 -1.71 9.15 12.50
CA ALA A 122 -3.13 9.30 12.77
C ALA A 122 -3.80 10.31 11.82
N LEU A 123 -3.18 11.49 11.64
CA LEU A 123 -3.68 12.52 10.72
C LEU A 123 -3.77 11.99 9.28
N TYR A 124 -2.74 11.27 8.82
CA TYR A 124 -2.77 10.60 7.53
C TYR A 124 -3.99 9.67 7.37
N HIS A 125 -4.26 8.81 8.36
CA HIS A 125 -5.40 7.89 8.30
C HIS A 125 -6.76 8.60 8.44
N ILE A 126 -6.86 9.70 9.18
CA ILE A 126 -8.06 10.54 9.24
C ILE A 126 -8.38 11.12 7.87
N VAL A 127 -7.39 11.70 7.18
CA VAL A 127 -7.60 12.26 5.84
C VAL A 127 -8.03 11.16 4.85
N LEU A 128 -7.43 9.97 4.90
CA LEU A 128 -7.90 8.83 4.09
C LEU A 128 -9.34 8.41 4.46
N ALA A 129 -9.72 8.44 5.74
CA ALA A 129 -11.08 8.16 6.15
C ALA A 129 -12.06 9.18 5.55
N VAL A 130 -11.74 10.47 5.63
CA VAL A 130 -12.53 11.55 5.02
C VAL A 130 -12.69 11.36 3.51
N GLN A 131 -11.61 11.03 2.79
CA GLN A 131 -11.67 10.71 1.35
C GLN A 131 -12.63 9.55 1.06
N LYS A 132 -12.55 8.46 1.84
CA LYS A 132 -13.42 7.28 1.68
C LYS A 132 -14.86 7.59 2.04
N PHE A 133 -15.10 8.46 3.02
CA PHE A 133 -16.44 8.91 3.38
C PHE A 133 -17.11 9.66 2.23
N PHE A 134 -16.45 10.70 1.69
CA PHE A 134 -16.98 11.46 0.54
C PHE A 134 -17.17 10.57 -0.69
N LEU A 135 -16.19 9.70 -0.98
CA LEU A 135 -16.30 8.77 -2.09
C LEU A 135 -17.47 7.79 -1.92
N GLY A 136 -17.62 7.20 -0.73
CA GLY A 136 -18.70 6.26 -0.42
C GLY A 136 -20.09 6.92 -0.47
N TYR A 137 -20.21 8.14 0.05
CA TYR A 137 -21.43 8.93 -0.06
C TYR A 137 -21.80 9.20 -1.51
N SER A 138 -20.83 9.68 -2.33
CA SER A 138 -21.05 9.95 -3.74
C SER A 138 -21.37 8.67 -4.54
N LEU A 139 -20.77 7.53 -4.18
CA LEU A 139 -21.05 6.24 -4.82
C LEU A 139 -22.49 5.75 -4.55
N ARG A 140 -23.09 6.18 -3.44
CA ARG A 140 -24.48 5.89 -3.08
C ARG A 140 -25.46 6.87 -3.74
N LYS A 141 -25.16 8.17 -3.73
CA LYS A 141 -26.13 9.23 -4.07
C LYS A 141 -25.94 9.86 -5.46
N HIS A 142 -24.73 9.84 -6.00
CA HIS A 142 -24.36 10.58 -7.21
C HIS A 142 -23.74 9.66 -8.27
N ARG A 143 -24.20 8.41 -8.31
CA ARG A 143 -23.72 7.42 -9.27
C ARG A 143 -24.15 7.72 -10.70
N GLU A 144 -25.36 8.22 -10.88
CA GLU A 144 -25.94 8.50 -12.20
C GLU A 144 -25.70 9.96 -12.63
N ASP A 145 -25.40 10.82 -11.66
CA ASP A 145 -25.12 12.24 -11.85
C ASP A 145 -23.61 12.44 -12.13
N LEU A 146 -23.26 12.46 -13.41
CA LEU A 146 -21.86 12.51 -13.85
C LEU A 146 -21.16 13.80 -13.43
N GLN A 147 -21.88 14.93 -13.39
CA GLN A 147 -21.33 16.22 -12.97
C GLN A 147 -20.92 16.17 -11.50
N ARG A 148 -21.81 15.72 -10.60
CA ARG A 148 -21.47 15.53 -9.18
C ARG A 148 -20.40 14.46 -8.98
N ALA A 149 -20.36 13.44 -9.82
CA ALA A 149 -19.32 12.42 -9.77
C ALA A 149 -17.92 13.00 -10.08
N TRP A 150 -17.81 13.93 -11.04
CA TRP A 150 -16.59 14.68 -11.32
C TRP A 150 -16.24 15.70 -10.23
N GLN A 151 -17.23 16.34 -9.61
CA GLN A 151 -17.00 17.20 -8.44
C GLN A 151 -16.38 16.40 -7.29
N THR A 152 -16.89 15.21 -6.98
CA THR A 152 -16.28 14.32 -5.98
C THR A 152 -14.87 13.89 -6.38
N TYR A 153 -14.63 13.58 -7.67
CA TYR A 153 -13.28 13.26 -8.16
C TYR A 153 -12.29 14.41 -7.92
N GLY A 154 -12.70 15.66 -8.20
CA GLY A 154 -11.90 16.86 -7.91
C GLY A 154 -11.69 17.10 -6.42
N LEU A 155 -12.74 16.94 -5.59
CA LEU A 155 -12.67 17.03 -4.13
C LEU A 155 -11.63 16.05 -3.55
N ILE A 156 -11.62 14.81 -4.05
CA ILE A 156 -10.63 13.81 -3.64
C ILE A 156 -9.22 14.27 -4.03
N GLY A 157 -9.04 14.91 -5.19
CA GLY A 157 -7.77 15.55 -5.56
C GLY A 157 -7.29 16.57 -4.53
N TYR A 158 -8.16 17.47 -4.06
CA TYR A 158 -7.81 18.43 -2.99
C TYR A 158 -7.47 17.74 -1.67
N LEU A 159 -8.23 16.71 -1.29
CA LEU A 159 -7.94 15.92 -0.09
C LEU A 159 -6.60 15.15 -0.20
N ILE A 160 -6.15 14.79 -1.41
CA ILE A 160 -4.82 14.23 -1.64
C ILE A 160 -3.74 15.32 -1.47
N LEU A 161 -3.99 16.57 -1.86
CA LEU A 161 -3.05 17.66 -1.52
C LEU A 161 -2.91 17.82 0.01
N ILE A 162 -4.01 17.71 0.75
CA ILE A 162 -3.97 17.74 2.22
C ILE A 162 -3.15 16.57 2.77
N ILE A 163 -3.30 15.35 2.22
CA ILE A 163 -2.51 14.19 2.66
C ILE A 163 -1.01 14.37 2.42
N SER A 164 -0.63 15.17 1.42
CA SER A 164 0.76 15.46 1.13
C SER A 164 1.43 16.28 2.25
N LEU A 165 0.65 17.06 3.03
CA LEU A 165 1.15 17.76 4.21
C LEU A 165 1.55 16.78 5.32
N ALA A 166 0.79 15.70 5.52
CA ALA A 166 1.15 14.65 6.46
C ALA A 166 2.45 13.94 6.04
N LEU A 167 2.66 13.75 4.73
CA LEU A 167 3.92 13.22 4.21
C LEU A 167 5.09 14.19 4.45
N ILE A 168 4.92 15.50 4.22
CA ILE A 168 5.95 16.50 4.58
C ILE A 168 6.26 16.42 6.07
N GLY A 169 5.24 16.37 6.93
CA GLY A 169 5.42 16.21 8.37
C GLY A 169 6.24 14.96 8.71
N THR A 170 5.96 13.85 8.04
CA THR A 170 6.71 12.60 8.21
C THR A 170 8.16 12.74 7.77
N ILE A 171 8.43 13.42 6.65
CA ILE A 171 9.80 13.69 6.16
C ILE A 171 10.56 14.57 7.16
N ILE A 172 9.94 15.62 7.70
CA ILE A 172 10.55 16.49 8.71
C ILE A 172 10.93 15.69 9.96
N LEU A 173 10.03 14.83 10.45
CA LEU A 173 10.29 13.96 11.60
C LEU A 173 11.45 12.99 11.36
N VAL A 174 11.58 12.48 10.13
CA VAL A 174 12.70 11.64 9.72
C VAL A 174 14.02 12.42 9.71
N ILE A 175 14.01 13.66 9.20
CA ILE A 175 15.19 14.54 9.17
C ILE A 175 15.65 14.90 10.59
N HIS A 176 14.72 15.24 11.47
CA HIS A 176 15.01 15.59 12.86
C HIS A 176 15.26 14.39 13.77
N GLN A 177 15.14 13.17 13.24
CA GLN A 177 15.31 11.91 13.98
C GLN A 177 14.37 11.77 15.19
N GLU A 178 13.35 12.63 15.32
CA GLU A 178 12.25 12.51 16.30
C GLU A 178 11.37 11.28 16.04
N TYR A 179 11.64 10.60 14.94
CA TYR A 179 11.16 9.26 14.67
C TYR A 179 11.85 8.23 15.57
N HIS A 180 11.44 8.13 16.84
CA HIS A 180 11.91 7.08 17.74
C HIS A 180 10.91 5.93 17.81
N LEU A 181 11.10 4.89 16.99
CA LEU A 181 10.53 3.58 17.30
C LEU A 181 11.29 3.03 18.52
N ASN A 182 10.89 3.45 19.72
CA ASN A 182 11.52 3.05 20.98
C ASN A 182 11.19 1.59 21.36
N SER A 183 10.88 0.78 20.37
CA SER A 183 10.38 -0.59 20.48
C SER A 183 11.33 -1.41 19.62
N GLY A 184 12.15 -2.26 20.25
CA GLY A 184 13.24 -2.98 19.60
C GLY A 184 12.83 -3.72 18.31
N THR A 185 13.83 -4.21 17.58
CA THR A 185 13.76 -4.82 16.22
C THR A 185 12.50 -5.66 15.94
N ASN A 186 11.97 -6.38 16.92
CA ASN A 186 10.73 -7.16 16.82
C ASN A 186 9.48 -6.33 16.51
N TYR A 187 9.31 -5.14 17.10
CA TYR A 187 8.17 -4.26 16.83
C TYR A 187 8.27 -3.64 15.43
N ALA A 188 9.48 -3.27 15.01
CA ALA A 188 9.74 -2.78 13.67
C ALA A 188 9.42 -3.84 12.60
N ILE A 189 9.80 -5.11 12.83
CA ILE A 189 9.45 -6.23 11.95
C ILE A 189 7.92 -6.43 11.91
N LEU A 190 7.24 -6.37 13.06
CA LEU A 190 5.77 -6.50 13.11
C LEU A 190 5.07 -5.37 12.33
N MET A 191 5.51 -4.13 12.52
CA MET A 191 5.01 -2.98 11.77
C MET A 191 5.33 -3.08 10.28
N ALA A 192 6.49 -3.62 9.91
CA ALA A 192 6.87 -3.86 8.53
C ALA A 192 5.95 -4.87 7.86
N VAL A 193 5.71 -6.02 8.49
CA VAL A 193 4.78 -7.05 7.99
C VAL A 193 3.38 -6.47 7.81
N TYR A 194 2.88 -5.74 8.81
CA TYR A 194 1.58 -5.10 8.75
C TYR A 194 1.48 -4.09 7.59
N THR A 195 2.42 -3.13 7.53
CA THR A 195 2.49 -2.09 6.50
C THR A 195 2.62 -2.68 5.11
N PHE A 196 3.37 -3.77 4.98
CA PHE A 196 3.54 -4.49 3.74
C PHE A 196 2.22 -5.12 3.27
N THR A 197 1.49 -5.83 4.15
CA THR A 197 0.20 -6.42 3.77
C THR A 197 -0.81 -5.38 3.28
N ILE A 198 -0.83 -4.20 3.89
CA ILE A 198 -1.68 -3.08 3.47
C ILE A 198 -1.19 -2.48 2.15
N SER A 199 0.12 -2.28 1.99
CA SER A 199 0.73 -1.80 0.74
C SER A 199 0.31 -2.68 -0.43
N ILE A 200 0.41 -3.99 -0.25
CA ILE A 200 0.08 -4.99 -1.26
C ILE A 200 -1.41 -4.98 -1.57
N ALA A 201 -2.27 -5.01 -0.55
CA ALA A 201 -3.71 -4.95 -0.74
C ALA A 201 -4.13 -3.68 -1.50
N SER A 202 -3.53 -2.54 -1.16
CA SER A 202 -3.75 -1.26 -1.81
C SER A 202 -3.23 -1.26 -3.26
N LEU A 203 -2.06 -1.84 -3.50
CA LEU A 203 -1.44 -1.95 -4.82
C LEU A 203 -2.26 -2.87 -5.74
N ILE A 204 -2.78 -4.00 -5.25
CA ILE A 204 -3.73 -4.84 -6.01
C ILE A 204 -4.95 -4.04 -6.42
N ASN A 205 -5.49 -3.24 -5.49
CA ASN A 205 -6.67 -2.45 -5.75
C ASN A 205 -6.41 -1.38 -6.82
N ALA A 206 -5.22 -0.77 -6.79
CA ALA A 206 -4.76 0.17 -7.80
C ALA A 206 -4.52 -0.49 -9.18
N ILE A 207 -3.89 -1.67 -9.20
CA ILE A 207 -3.44 -2.37 -10.42
C ILE A 207 -4.56 -3.15 -11.12
N ASN A 208 -5.71 -3.41 -10.49
CA ASN A 208 -6.80 -4.12 -11.16
C ASN A 208 -7.17 -3.41 -12.48
N LEU A 209 -6.73 -3.94 -13.62
CA LEU A 209 -6.70 -3.35 -14.98
C LEU A 209 -8.07 -3.27 -15.67
N GLN A 210 -9.15 -3.08 -14.90
CA GLN A 210 -10.45 -2.80 -15.51
C GLN A 210 -10.41 -1.38 -16.07
N LYS A 211 -10.75 -1.18 -17.34
CA LYS A 211 -11.04 0.17 -17.86
C LYS A 211 -12.21 0.72 -17.04
N LEU A 212 -11.91 1.63 -16.11
CA LEU A 212 -12.94 2.33 -15.34
C LEU A 212 -13.27 3.59 -16.11
N SER A 213 -14.48 3.64 -16.68
CA SER A 213 -15.01 4.82 -17.33
C SER A 213 -15.55 5.85 -16.33
N HIS A 214 -15.91 5.41 -15.12
CA HIS A 214 -16.62 6.26 -14.16
C HIS A 214 -15.68 7.01 -13.20
N PRO A 215 -15.82 8.35 -13.03
CA PRO A 215 -14.92 9.18 -12.24
C PRO A 215 -14.80 8.74 -10.78
N LEU A 216 -15.89 8.28 -10.14
CA LEU A 216 -15.83 7.77 -8.76
C LEU A 216 -14.91 6.56 -8.61
N LEU A 217 -14.95 5.63 -9.57
CA LEU A 217 -14.12 4.44 -9.52
C LEU A 217 -12.65 4.81 -9.78
N MET A 218 -12.40 5.79 -10.66
CA MET A 218 -11.07 6.35 -10.88
C MET A 218 -10.51 7.03 -9.62
N ALA A 219 -11.33 7.77 -8.87
CA ALA A 219 -10.93 8.40 -7.62
C ALA A 219 -10.52 7.36 -6.57
N GLY A 220 -11.29 6.28 -6.42
CA GLY A 220 -10.96 5.18 -5.50
C GLY A 220 -9.61 4.51 -5.82
N ARG A 221 -9.26 4.40 -7.10
CA ARG A 221 -7.93 3.92 -7.51
C ARG A 221 -6.83 4.90 -7.16
N CYS A 222 -7.05 6.20 -7.36
CA CYS A 222 -6.07 7.22 -6.98
C CYS A 222 -5.81 7.16 -5.47
N ILE A 223 -6.85 7.10 -4.63
CA ILE A 223 -6.70 6.90 -3.17
C ILE A 223 -5.85 5.66 -2.86
N SER A 224 -6.11 4.54 -3.53
CA SER A 224 -5.35 3.29 -3.31
C SER A 224 -3.89 3.40 -3.77
N PHE A 225 -3.64 4.10 -4.88
CA PHE A 225 -2.31 4.36 -5.38
C PHE A 225 -1.50 5.24 -4.41
N ILE A 226 -2.05 6.38 -3.99
CA ILE A 226 -1.42 7.28 -3.01
C ILE A 226 -1.14 6.55 -1.70
N SER A 227 -2.12 5.77 -1.22
CA SER A 227 -1.94 5.00 0.01
C SER A 227 -0.84 3.96 -0.09
N SER A 228 -0.62 3.37 -1.27
CA SER A 228 0.46 2.42 -1.48
C SER A 228 1.83 3.10 -1.47
N LEU A 229 1.96 4.29 -2.07
CA LEU A 229 3.21 5.06 -2.06
C LEU A 229 3.63 5.44 -0.64
N PHE A 230 2.70 5.97 0.15
CA PHE A 230 2.97 6.34 1.54
C PHE A 230 3.35 5.12 2.40
N SER A 231 2.67 3.99 2.17
CA SER A 231 2.95 2.75 2.91
C SER A 231 4.33 2.18 2.57
N ILE A 232 4.74 2.22 1.29
CA ILE A 232 6.10 1.82 0.86
C ILE A 232 7.15 2.75 1.46
N PHE A 233 6.93 4.07 1.43
CA PHE A 233 7.81 5.06 2.06
C PHE A 233 8.02 4.79 3.55
N THR A 234 6.91 4.59 4.27
CA THR A 234 6.93 4.31 5.71
C THR A 234 7.70 3.02 6.00
N LEU A 235 7.43 1.97 5.21
CA LEU A 235 8.13 0.69 5.32
C LEU A 235 9.64 0.84 5.10
N GLN A 236 10.05 1.51 4.03
CA GLN A 236 11.46 1.78 3.75
C GLN A 236 12.12 2.51 4.91
N THR A 237 11.48 3.56 5.42
CA THR A 237 12.00 4.38 6.53
C THR A 237 12.18 3.53 7.79
N ILE A 238 11.20 2.70 8.15
CA ILE A 238 11.30 1.75 9.28
C ILE A 238 12.49 0.82 9.08
N MET A 239 12.61 0.20 7.90
CA MET A 239 13.65 -0.80 7.64
C MET A 239 15.05 -0.19 7.63
N LEU A 240 15.22 0.96 6.99
CA LEU A 240 16.50 1.66 6.97
C LEU A 240 16.91 2.09 8.37
N GLN A 241 16.00 2.61 9.19
CA GLN A 241 16.33 2.97 10.56
C GLN A 241 16.68 1.74 11.42
N THR A 242 15.92 0.65 11.28
CA THR A 242 16.04 -0.54 12.15
C THR A 242 17.32 -1.32 11.88
N PHE A 243 17.70 -1.46 10.61
CA PHE A 243 18.80 -2.34 10.20
C PHE A 243 20.11 -1.60 9.86
N ASN A 244 20.14 -0.27 9.92
CA ASN A 244 21.38 0.52 9.75
C ASN A 244 22.18 0.59 11.06
N THR A 245 22.59 -0.57 11.59
CA THR A 245 23.26 -0.71 12.89
C THR A 245 24.73 -0.27 12.87
N ASP A 246 25.37 -0.30 11.70
CA ASP A 246 26.77 0.07 11.48
C ASP A 246 26.94 1.53 11.02
N ASN A 247 25.84 2.30 10.93
CA ASN A 247 25.81 3.66 10.37
C ASN A 247 26.47 3.76 8.99
N SER A 248 26.50 2.66 8.23
CA SER A 248 27.12 2.60 6.91
C SER A 248 26.42 3.49 5.88
N MET A 249 25.12 3.77 6.10
CA MET A 249 24.29 4.61 5.25
C MET A 249 23.63 5.74 6.05
N ASN A 250 23.55 6.94 5.45
CA ASN A 250 22.70 7.99 6.00
C ASN A 250 21.22 7.69 5.68
N TRP A 251 20.58 6.91 6.55
CA TRP A 251 19.19 6.48 6.39
C TRP A 251 18.20 7.64 6.33
N ALA A 252 18.44 8.72 7.07
CA ALA A 252 17.57 9.89 7.11
C ALA A 252 17.62 10.66 5.78
N LEU A 253 18.82 10.87 5.23
CA LEU A 253 18.99 11.48 3.90
C LEU A 253 18.34 10.63 2.80
N THR A 254 18.58 9.32 2.83
CA THR A 254 18.02 8.37 1.85
C THR A 254 16.50 8.39 1.87
N SER A 255 15.92 8.31 3.08
CA SER A 255 14.47 8.37 3.28
C SER A 255 13.93 9.72 2.84
N SER A 256 14.62 10.83 3.11
CA SER A 256 14.21 12.17 2.68
C SER A 256 14.15 12.31 1.16
N ILE A 257 15.16 11.79 0.44
CA ILE A 257 15.18 11.81 -1.03
C ILE A 257 14.01 11.00 -1.59
N THR A 258 13.78 9.79 -1.09
CA THR A 258 12.64 8.97 -1.54
C THR A 258 11.30 9.60 -1.17
N GLY A 259 11.19 10.17 0.04
CA GLY A 259 10.00 10.89 0.51
C GLY A 259 9.69 12.08 -0.38
N PHE A 260 10.70 12.86 -0.79
CA PHE A 260 10.53 13.97 -1.72
C PHE A 260 10.05 13.50 -3.11
N ALA A 261 10.64 12.43 -3.65
CA ALA A 261 10.19 11.86 -4.92
C ALA A 261 8.71 11.43 -4.86
N ILE A 262 8.31 10.77 -3.76
CA ILE A 262 6.92 10.36 -3.52
C ILE A 262 6.00 11.57 -3.35
N PHE A 263 6.45 12.60 -2.64
CA PHE A 263 5.72 13.85 -2.48
C PHE A 263 5.39 14.50 -3.84
N VAL A 264 6.37 14.57 -4.75
CA VAL A 264 6.16 15.09 -6.11
C VAL A 264 5.12 14.25 -6.87
N LEU A 265 5.20 12.91 -6.80
CA LEU A 265 4.24 12.02 -7.46
C LEU A 265 2.81 12.21 -6.92
N ILE A 266 2.65 12.34 -5.61
CA ILE A 266 1.36 12.57 -4.95
C ILE A 266 0.75 13.91 -5.37
N ASN A 267 1.56 14.97 -5.40
CA ASN A 267 1.08 16.29 -5.81
C ASN A 267 0.73 16.33 -7.30
N LEU A 268 1.56 15.73 -8.15
CA LEU A 268 1.30 15.65 -9.59
C LEU A 268 -0.04 14.94 -9.86
N THR A 269 -0.26 13.78 -9.23
CA THR A 269 -1.53 13.04 -9.39
C THR A 269 -2.72 13.85 -8.88
N ALA A 270 -2.61 14.51 -7.73
CA ALA A 270 -3.67 15.38 -7.20
C ALA A 270 -4.02 16.54 -8.14
N ILE A 271 -3.01 17.26 -8.64
CA ILE A 271 -3.17 18.38 -9.58
C ILE A 271 -3.84 17.90 -10.87
N LEU A 272 -3.39 16.79 -11.43
CA LEU A 272 -3.99 16.19 -12.62
C LEU A 272 -5.45 15.80 -12.40
N MET A 273 -5.80 15.27 -11.21
CA MET A 273 -7.20 14.99 -10.86
C MET A 273 -8.06 16.27 -10.85
N ILE A 274 -7.57 17.35 -10.25
CA ILE A 274 -8.29 18.62 -10.16
C ILE A 274 -8.49 19.25 -11.55
N ILE A 275 -7.43 19.30 -12.37
CA ILE A 275 -7.51 19.84 -13.74
C ILE A 275 -8.51 19.03 -14.56
N ARG A 276 -8.43 17.70 -14.48
CA ARG A 276 -9.33 16.81 -15.22
C ARG A 276 -10.79 16.97 -14.76
N ALA A 277 -11.04 17.08 -13.45
CA ALA A 277 -12.38 17.36 -12.93
C ALA A 277 -12.96 18.65 -13.51
N LYS A 278 -12.22 19.75 -13.44
CA LYS A 278 -12.67 21.06 -13.94
C LYS A 278 -13.00 21.02 -15.43
N LYS A 279 -12.14 20.39 -16.23
CA LYS A 279 -12.34 20.24 -17.68
C LYS A 279 -13.61 19.47 -18.01
N GLU A 280 -13.85 18.34 -17.34
CA GLU A 280 -15.00 17.48 -17.63
C GLU A 280 -16.32 18.09 -17.11
N ILE A 281 -16.30 18.80 -15.96
CA ILE A 281 -17.47 19.53 -15.46
C ILE A 281 -17.90 20.62 -16.46
N THR A 282 -16.94 21.41 -16.95
CA THR A 282 -17.22 22.47 -17.94
C THR A 282 -17.84 21.89 -19.22
N LYS A 283 -17.37 20.72 -19.66
CA LYS A 283 -17.90 20.03 -20.85
C LYS A 283 -19.32 19.48 -20.64
N THR A 284 -19.69 19.12 -19.41
CA THR A 284 -21.06 18.67 -19.12
C THR A 284 -22.07 19.82 -18.99
N GLU A 285 -21.58 21.06 -18.86
CA GLU A 285 -22.42 22.27 -18.77
C GLU A 285 -22.66 22.93 -20.15
N SER A 286 -21.81 22.64 -21.15
CA SER A 286 -21.94 23.09 -22.54
C SER A 286 -22.79 22.16 -23.39
#